data_AF-A0A2H0TR78-F1
#
_entry.id   AF-A0A2H0TR78-F1
#
_cell.length_a   1.000
_cell.length_b   1.000
_cell.length_c   1.000
_cell.angle_alpha   90.00
_cell.angle_beta   90.00
_cell.angle_gamma   90.00
#
_symmetry.space_group_name_H-M   'P 1'
#
loop_
_entity.id
_entity.type
_entity.pdbx_description
1 polymer ?
#
loop_
_entity_poly.entity_id
_entity_poly.type
_entity_poly.pdbx_seq_one_letter_code
_entity_poly.pdbx_strand_id
1 'polypeptide(L)' 'MFQKPTESSFSYDAQPQHDDVETVVGPSVHVEGDFASEGNIVVKGSVAGSVKTSRQLTVVEGAKILANVKAGTALV' A
#
# COMPACT_ATOMS: atom_id res chain seq x y z
N MET A 1 30.16 -39.62 -21.70
CA MET A 1 29.59 -38.40 -22.32
C MET A 1 28.18 -38.24 -21.82
N PHE A 2 27.93 -37.25 -20.97
CA PHE A 2 26.61 -36.88 -20.48
C PHE A 2 26.39 -35.42 -20.89
N GLN A 3 25.52 -35.20 -21.87
CA GLN A 3 25.15 -33.85 -22.31
C GLN A 3 24.20 -33.25 -21.28
N LYS A 4 24.57 -32.10 -20.70
CA LYS A 4 23.67 -31.30 -19.86
C LYS A 4 22.49 -30.85 -20.74
N PRO A 5 21.23 -31.02 -20.29
CA PRO A 5 20.09 -30.46 -21.00
C PRO A 5 20.18 -28.93 -20.94
N THR A 6 20.05 -28.31 -22.11
CA THR A 6 19.97 -26.87 -22.32
C THR A 6 18.93 -26.25 -21.39
N GLU A 7 19.38 -25.50 -20.39
CA GLU A 7 18.52 -24.66 -19.55
C GLU A 7 17.87 -23.61 -20.45
N SER A 8 16.54 -23.70 -20.53
CA SER A 8 15.69 -22.75 -21.22
C SER A 8 15.87 -21.40 -20.53
N SER A 9 16.33 -20.41 -21.28
CA SER A 9 16.48 -19.03 -20.82
C SER A 9 15.11 -18.44 -20.48
N PHE A 10 14.73 -18.50 -19.20
CA PHE A 10 13.65 -17.70 -18.65
C PHE A 10 14.14 -16.25 -18.56
N SER A 11 13.79 -15.44 -19.55
CA SER A 11 13.94 -14.00 -19.49
C SER A 11 12.96 -13.45 -18.45
N TYR A 12 13.45 -13.22 -17.24
CA TYR A 12 12.74 -12.40 -16.26
C TYR A 12 12.87 -10.94 -16.72
N ASP A 13 11.83 -10.43 -17.37
CA ASP A 13 11.65 -8.99 -17.53
C ASP A 13 11.60 -8.38 -16.12
N ALA A 14 12.74 -7.87 -15.67
CA ALA A 14 12.85 -7.08 -14.46
C ALA A 14 12.14 -5.74 -14.70
N GLN A 15 10.80 -5.76 -14.62
CA GLN A 15 10.02 -4.55 -14.38
C GLN A 15 10.62 -3.87 -13.14
N PRO A 16 10.80 -2.54 -13.15
CA PRO A 16 11.36 -1.84 -12.00
C PRO A 16 10.42 -2.11 -10.83
N GLN A 17 10.89 -2.94 -9.90
CA GLN A 17 10.26 -3.14 -8.62
C GLN A 17 10.46 -1.83 -7.88
N HIS A 18 9.58 -0.86 -8.14
CA HIS A 18 9.36 0.20 -7.18
C HIS A 18 9.09 -0.50 -5.85
N ASP A 19 9.85 -0.14 -4.83
CA ASP A 19 9.45 -0.41 -3.46
C ASP A 19 8.10 0.30 -3.27
N ASP A 20 7.03 -0.40 -3.64
CA ASP A 20 5.68 0.05 -3.48
C ASP A 20 5.37 -0.08 -1.99
N VAL A 21 5.85 0.92 -1.26
CA VAL A 21 5.53 1.09 0.15
C VAL A 21 4.01 1.20 0.22
N GLU A 22 3.40 0.24 0.89
CA GLU A 22 1.97 0.23 1.16
C GLU A 22 1.78 0.13 2.66
N THR A 23 0.87 0.93 3.20
CA THR A 23 0.46 0.81 4.60
C THR A 23 -0.99 0.41 4.70
N VAL A 24 -1.25 -0.70 5.40
CA VAL A 24 -2.58 -1.23 5.60
C VAL A 24 -2.97 -1.12 7.08
N VAL A 25 -4.01 -0.35 7.37
CA VAL A 25 -4.64 -0.31 8.70
C VAL A 25 -5.65 -1.43 8.77
N GLY A 26 -5.41 -2.43 9.62
CA GLY A 26 -6.28 -3.59 9.76
C GLY A 26 -7.67 -3.27 10.32
N PRO A 27 -8.68 -4.12 10.10
CA PRO A 27 -10.08 -3.86 10.45
C PRO A 27 -10.33 -3.67 11.95
N SER A 28 -9.57 -4.34 12.81
CA SER A 28 -9.67 -4.20 14.27
C SER A 28 -8.74 -3.14 14.86
N VAL A 29 -8.07 -2.35 14.01
CA VAL A 29 -7.09 -1.36 14.44
C VAL A 29 -7.75 0.01 14.57
N HIS A 30 -7.48 0.68 15.69
CA HIS A 30 -7.76 2.09 15.89
C HIS A 30 -6.45 2.86 15.92
N VAL A 31 -6.30 3.86 15.05
CA VAL A 31 -5.12 4.71 14.97
C VAL A 31 -5.51 6.13 15.36
N GLU A 32 -4.84 6.68 16.36
CA GLU A 32 -5.00 8.07 16.79
C GLU A 32 -3.69 8.83 16.61
N GLY A 33 -3.71 9.95 15.90
CA GLY A 33 -2.56 10.85 15.74
C GLY A 33 -2.28 11.25 14.30
N ASP A 34 -1.02 11.56 14.01
CA ASP A 34 -0.57 11.96 12.68
C ASP A 34 0.05 10.77 11.95
N PHE A 35 -0.58 10.38 10.85
CA PHE A 35 -0.16 9.27 10.02
C PHE A 35 0.37 9.79 8.67
N ALA A 36 1.65 9.60 8.41
CA ALA A 36 2.31 10.04 7.17
C ALA A 36 2.98 8.85 6.47
N SER A 37 2.68 8.67 5.18
CA SER A 37 3.29 7.64 4.34
C SER A 37 3.62 8.22 2.97
N GLU A 38 4.75 7.84 2.39
CA GLU A 38 5.09 8.22 0.99
C GLU A 38 4.43 7.31 -0.05
N GLY A 39 3.77 6.26 0.43
CA GLY A 39 3.19 5.20 -0.36
C GLY A 39 1.67 5.19 -0.35
N ASN A 40 1.10 4.08 -0.82
CA ASN A 40 -0.34 3.89 -0.78
C ASN A 40 -0.82 3.61 0.65
N ILE A 41 -2.02 4.08 0.99
CA ILE A 41 -2.65 3.83 2.29
C ILE A 41 -3.96 3.10 2.05
N VAL A 42 -4.16 1.97 2.73
CA VAL A 42 -5.42 1.23 2.74
C VAL A 42 -5.99 1.18 4.16
N VAL A 43 -7.16 1.75 4.36
CA VAL A 43 -7.81 1.84 5.68
C VAL A 43 -8.99 0.88 5.76
N LYS A 44 -8.83 -0.22 6.51
CA LYS A 44 -9.90 -1.19 6.81
C LYS A 44 -10.52 -0.99 8.20
N GLY A 45 -9.81 -0.32 9.10
CA GLY A 45 -10.21 -0.09 10.48
C GLY A 45 -10.69 1.33 10.74
N SER A 46 -10.22 1.91 11.84
CA SER A 46 -10.60 3.27 12.25
C SER A 46 -9.40 4.17 12.48
N VAL A 47 -9.47 5.40 11.98
CA VAL A 47 -8.38 6.39 12.06
C VAL A 47 -8.93 7.73 12.51
N ALA A 48 -8.32 8.34 13.52
CA ALA A 48 -8.61 9.69 13.99
C ALA A 48 -7.35 10.54 14.05
N GLY A 49 -7.42 11.81 13.65
CA GLY A 49 -6.28 12.74 13.66
C GLY A 49 -5.94 13.33 12.29
N SER A 50 -4.75 13.03 11.74
CA SER A 50 -4.35 13.50 10.39
C SER A 50 -3.75 12.37 9.56
N VAL A 51 -4.08 12.31 8.27
CA VAL A 51 -3.52 11.33 7.34
C VAL A 51 -2.90 12.06 6.14
N LYS A 52 -1.63 11.77 5.84
CA LYS A 52 -0.88 12.37 4.74
C LYS A 52 -0.26 11.28 3.86
N THR A 53 -0.61 11.28 2.59
CA THR A 53 0.07 10.50 1.55
C THR A 53 0.29 11.33 0.29
N SER A 54 1.41 11.08 -0.39
CA SER A 54 1.69 11.65 -1.72
C SER A 54 1.02 10.86 -2.85
N ARG A 55 0.54 9.64 -2.57
CA ARG A 55 -0.07 8.73 -3.56
C ARG A 55 -1.57 8.53 -3.29
N GLN A 56 -2.03 7.29 -3.25
CA GLN A 56 -3.44 6.93 -3.14
C GLN A 56 -3.82 6.54 -1.71
N LEU A 57 -4.96 7.06 -1.25
CA LEU A 57 -5.66 6.58 -0.06
C LEU A 57 -6.91 5.80 -0.48
N THR A 58 -7.06 4.59 0.04
CA THR A 58 -8.21 3.71 -0.20
C THR A 58 -8.91 3.42 1.11
N VAL A 59 -10.19 3.76 1.21
CA VAL A 59 -11.04 3.42 2.34
C VAL A 59 -11.86 2.21 1.95
N VAL A 60 -11.80 1.16 2.77
CA VAL A 60 -12.53 -0.08 2.48
C VAL A 60 -13.87 -0.05 3.20
N GLU A 61 -14.85 -0.80 2.68
CA GLU A 61 -16.18 -0.88 3.29
C GLU A 61 -16.10 -1.24 4.79
N GLY A 62 -16.82 -0.48 5.62
CA GLY A 62 -16.83 -0.63 7.07
C GLY A 62 -15.74 0.15 7.83
N ALA A 63 -14.77 0.74 7.14
CA ALA A 63 -13.77 1.60 7.75
C ALA A 63 -14.35 2.96 8.17
N LYS A 64 -13.74 3.58 9.20
CA LYS A 64 -14.16 4.89 9.74
C LYS A 64 -12.99 5.84 9.84
N ILE A 65 -13.06 6.98 9.15
CA ILE A 65 -12.01 8.00 9.21
C ILE A 65 -12.60 9.28 9.80
N LEU A 66 -12.03 9.73 10.91
CA LEU A 66 -12.33 10.99 11.57
C LEU A 66 -11.04 11.82 11.67
N ALA A 67 -10.47 12.14 10.51
CA ALA A 67 -9.15 12.74 10.38
C ALA A 67 -9.07 13.78 9.26
N ASN A 68 -8.09 14.67 9.35
CA ASN A 68 -7.73 15.58 8.25
C ASN A 68 -6.91 14.82 7.21
N VAL A 69 -7.44 14.64 6.00
CA VAL A 69 -6.79 13.84 4.96
C VAL A 69 -6.15 14.73 3.89
N LYS A 70 -4.86 14.50 3.61
CA LYS A 70 -4.17 14.96 2.41
C LYS A 70 -3.67 13.74 1.65
N ALA A 71 -4.18 13.55 0.44
CA ALA A 71 -3.77 12.48 -0.47
C ALA A 71 -3.63 13.03 -1.89
N GLY A 72 -2.81 12.39 -2.72
CA GLY A 72 -2.78 12.67 -4.15
C GLY A 72 -4.11 12.25 -4.81
N THR A 73 -4.57 11.04 -4.49
CA THR A 73 -5.86 10.50 -4.91
C THR A 73 -6.54 9.81 -3.73
N ALA A 74 -7.86 9.91 -3.64
CA ALA A 74 -8.65 9.20 -2.63
C ALA A 74 -9.77 8.38 -3.29
N LEU A 75 -9.87 7.11 -2.92
CA LEU A 75 -10.98 6.21 -3.22
C LEU A 75 -11.68 5.89 -1.89
N VAL A 76 -12.98 6.18 -1.80
CA VAL A 76 -13.75 6.11 -0.55
C VAL A 76 -14.96 5.20 -0.72
#